data_AF-A0A9Q3GWP8-F1
#
_entry.id   AF-A0A9Q3GWP8-F1
#
_cell.length_a   1.000
_cell.length_b   1.000
_cell.length_c   1.000
_cell.angle_alpha   90.00
_cell.angle_beta   90.00
_cell.angle_gamma   90.00
#
_symmetry.space_group_name_H-M   'P 1'
#
loop_
_entity.id
_entity.type
_entity.pdbx_description
1 polymer ?
#
loop_
_entity_poly.entity_id
_entity_poly.type
_entity_poly.pdbx_seq_one_letter_code
_entity_poly.pdbx_strand_id
1 'polypeptide(L)'
;MKNRPAFAIGEEALCNIRGHDMELYLDVERHYQPMLRRPPYPASLETRKKIEKHINELLDMDVIRKIGHNEILEITTPVLITWHDGNSRLCGDFRSLNNYTKADRYPIPRIPNALDKLAKAKYITKMDCMKGFHQNGAKLNSMKLLRIIGHMGIYEYTRTPFGIKNAPAHLQRMMDTIFQEEILEGWMVVYIDDIIIYSETWEDHVQYIDRVLSKCTPIDLKISLKNCNFGQKELLSLGHKVSGLSLAIDQNKVAAVLQKPVPKNIKEMQSFLGFASYQRNHIKNLSHITSSLYKLCSKDVVFETTKERSDVYERIKYELTNALFLMLLDFELLFELYIDAACIQGL
;
A
#
# COMPACT_ATOMS: atom_id res chain seq x y z
N MET A 1 6.20 -30.39 0.46
CA MET A 1 5.11 -30.62 1.45
C MET A 1 5.36 -29.93 2.80
N LYS A 2 6.61 -29.80 3.28
CA LYS A 2 6.97 -29.20 4.58
C LYS A 2 6.24 -27.87 4.92
N ASN A 3 6.29 -26.89 4.03
CA ASN A 3 5.75 -25.54 4.28
C ASN A 3 4.36 -25.31 3.67
N ARG A 4 3.62 -26.38 3.32
CA ARG A 4 2.26 -26.27 2.77
C ARG A 4 1.34 -25.40 3.64
N PRO A 5 1.35 -25.48 4.98
CA PRO A 5 0.46 -24.68 5.82
C PRO A 5 0.66 -23.16 5.74
N ALA A 6 1.82 -22.68 5.28
CA ALA A 6 2.09 -21.26 5.14
C ALA A 6 1.48 -20.65 3.86
N PHE A 7 1.07 -21.49 2.90
CA PHE A 7 0.48 -21.03 1.65
C PHE A 7 -1.04 -21.14 1.69
N ALA A 8 -1.71 -20.14 1.12
CA ALA A 8 -3.12 -20.28 0.80
C ALA A 8 -3.28 -21.09 -0.50
N ILE A 9 -3.95 -22.24 -0.41
CA ILE A 9 -4.19 -23.13 -1.55
C ILE A 9 -5.71 -23.34 -1.66
N GLY A 10 -6.33 -22.84 -2.73
CA GLY A 10 -7.76 -23.06 -3.02
C GLY A 10 -8.74 -22.17 -2.24
N GLU A 11 -9.92 -22.71 -1.95
CA GLU A 11 -11.04 -22.07 -1.22
C GLU A 11 -10.98 -22.32 0.31
N GLU A 12 -9.81 -22.56 0.87
CA GLU A 12 -9.66 -22.67 2.33
C GLU A 12 -10.11 -21.36 3.01
N ALA A 13 -10.81 -21.50 4.14
CA ALA A 13 -11.31 -20.39 4.94
C ALA A 13 -10.21 -19.35 5.17
N LEU A 14 -10.59 -18.08 5.10
CA LEU A 14 -9.64 -16.98 5.26
C LEU A 14 -8.95 -17.11 6.61
N CYS A 15 -7.63 -17.22 6.58
CA CYS A 15 -6.79 -17.40 7.77
C CYS A 15 -7.00 -16.32 8.84
N ASN A 16 -6.60 -16.65 10.07
CA ASN A 16 -6.74 -15.78 11.22
C ASN A 16 -5.40 -15.53 11.88
N ILE A 17 -4.77 -14.39 11.58
CA ILE A 17 -3.52 -14.02 12.24
C ILE A 17 -3.73 -13.96 13.75
N ARG A 18 -3.03 -14.83 14.47
CA ARG A 18 -3.21 -15.00 15.92
C ARG A 18 -2.39 -13.98 16.69
N GLY A 19 -3.00 -13.36 17.70
CA GLY A 19 -2.31 -12.48 18.64
C GLY A 19 -2.07 -11.04 18.16
N HIS A 20 -2.53 -10.70 16.96
CA HIS A 20 -2.28 -9.39 16.34
C HIS A 20 -3.56 -8.64 15.93
N ASP A 21 -4.70 -8.92 16.55
CA ASP A 21 -5.95 -8.22 16.22
C ASP A 21 -5.81 -6.70 16.29
N MET A 22 -6.32 -6.01 15.28
CA MET A 22 -6.30 -4.55 15.24
C MET A 22 -7.30 -3.98 16.24
N GLU A 23 -6.84 -2.98 17.01
CA GLU A 23 -7.69 -2.13 17.82
C GLU A 23 -7.69 -0.69 17.30
N LEU A 24 -8.87 -0.10 17.22
CA LEU A 24 -9.11 1.27 16.81
C LEU A 24 -9.54 2.09 18.02
N TYR A 25 -8.90 3.23 18.17
CA TYR A 25 -9.27 4.24 19.16
C TYR A 25 -9.83 5.45 18.42
N LEU A 26 -10.85 6.09 19.00
CA LEU A 26 -11.42 7.32 18.47
C LEU A 26 -10.95 8.51 19.31
N ASP A 27 -10.78 9.66 18.66
CA ASP A 27 -10.49 10.95 19.29
C ASP A 27 -11.77 11.67 19.78
N VAL A 28 -12.89 10.95 19.87
CA VAL A 28 -14.20 11.44 20.31
C VAL A 28 -14.80 10.52 21.36
N GLU A 29 -15.46 11.12 22.36
CA GLU A 29 -16.18 10.39 23.41
C GLU A 29 -17.54 9.84 22.91
N ARG A 30 -18.15 8.96 23.71
CA ARG A 30 -19.46 8.35 23.39
C ARG A 30 -20.58 9.40 23.38
N HIS A 31 -21.60 9.15 22.54
CA HIS A 31 -22.40 10.13 21.78
C HIS A 31 -21.73 10.52 20.45
N TYR A 32 -21.50 9.50 19.61
CA TYR A 32 -20.84 9.68 18.32
C TYR A 32 -21.52 10.75 17.46
N GLN A 33 -20.69 11.54 16.80
CA GLN A 33 -21.12 12.59 15.88
C GLN A 33 -22.11 12.02 14.84
N PRO A 34 -23.16 12.76 14.45
CA PRO A 34 -24.10 12.32 13.41
C PRO A 34 -23.42 11.84 12.11
N MET A 35 -22.23 12.36 11.81
CA MET A 35 -21.43 11.97 10.64
C MET A 35 -20.91 10.52 10.64
N LEU A 36 -20.91 9.84 11.80
CA LEU A 36 -20.54 8.42 11.92
C LEU A 36 -21.73 7.48 11.71
N ARG A 37 -22.97 8.01 11.67
CA ARG A 37 -24.18 7.24 11.37
C ARG A 37 -24.76 7.66 10.03
N ARG A 38 -24.36 6.94 8.98
CA ARG A 38 -24.71 7.29 7.60
C ARG A 38 -25.68 6.26 6.99
N PRO A 39 -26.66 6.69 6.18
CA PRO A 39 -27.56 5.77 5.47
C PRO A 39 -26.83 5.07 4.31
N PRO A 40 -27.37 3.94 3.79
CA PRO A 40 -26.80 3.30 2.61
C PRO A 40 -26.89 4.23 1.39
N TYR A 41 -25.92 4.14 0.49
CA TYR A 41 -25.99 4.88 -0.77
C TYR A 41 -27.06 4.29 -1.70
N PRO A 42 -27.79 5.14 -2.45
CA PRO A 42 -28.59 4.67 -3.56
C PRO A 42 -27.72 3.94 -4.59
N ALA A 43 -28.13 2.74 -4.98
CA ALA A 43 -27.41 1.90 -5.92
C ALA A 43 -28.36 1.40 -7.02
N SER A 44 -27.86 1.38 -8.26
CA SER A 44 -28.56 0.79 -9.41
C SER A 44 -28.76 -0.71 -9.21
N LEU A 45 -29.68 -1.32 -9.97
CA LEU A 45 -29.93 -2.76 -9.89
C LEU A 45 -28.66 -3.59 -10.16
N GLU A 46 -27.83 -3.16 -11.11
CA GLU A 46 -26.56 -3.83 -11.41
C GLU A 46 -25.58 -3.73 -10.24
N THR A 47 -25.43 -2.55 -9.66
CA THR A 47 -24.56 -2.35 -8.49
C THR A 47 -25.04 -3.15 -7.29
N ARG A 48 -26.36 -3.25 -7.07
CA ARG A 48 -26.94 -4.07 -5.99
C ARG A 48 -26.58 -5.55 -6.13
N LYS A 49 -26.69 -6.12 -7.34
CA LYS A 49 -26.27 -7.51 -7.60
C LYS A 49 -24.79 -7.75 -7.29
N LYS A 50 -23.93 -6.76 -7.59
CA LYS A 50 -22.51 -6.84 -7.24
C LYS A 50 -22.28 -6.76 -5.74
N ILE A 51 -22.98 -5.84 -5.04
CA ILE A 51 -22.92 -5.74 -3.58
C ILE A 51 -23.36 -7.06 -2.95
N GLU A 52 -24.46 -7.66 -3.41
CA GLU A 52 -24.95 -8.96 -2.93
C GLU A 52 -23.90 -10.06 -3.07
N LYS A 53 -23.31 -10.17 -4.27
CA LYS A 53 -22.24 -11.13 -4.53
C LYS A 53 -21.07 -10.97 -3.53
N HIS A 54 -20.54 -9.75 -3.39
CA HIS A 54 -19.40 -9.49 -2.50
C HIS A 54 -19.74 -9.68 -1.02
N ILE A 55 -20.94 -9.30 -0.58
CA ILE A 55 -21.38 -9.52 0.80
C ILE A 55 -21.46 -11.01 1.11
N ASN A 56 -22.02 -11.82 0.21
CA ASN A 56 -22.07 -13.28 0.39
C ASN A 56 -20.67 -13.89 0.42
N GLU A 57 -19.78 -13.50 -0.50
CA GLU A 57 -18.37 -13.94 -0.48
C GLU A 57 -17.67 -13.60 0.84
N LEU A 58 -17.92 -12.41 1.41
CA LEU A 58 -17.33 -12.01 2.68
C LEU A 58 -17.94 -12.74 3.90
N LEU A 59 -19.22 -13.13 3.82
CA LEU A 59 -19.89 -13.96 4.82
C LEU A 59 -19.32 -15.39 4.79
N ASP A 60 -19.19 -15.98 3.59
CA ASP A 60 -18.65 -17.33 3.41
C ASP A 60 -17.18 -17.43 3.89
N MET A 61 -16.45 -16.32 3.84
CA MET A 61 -15.07 -16.21 4.33
C MET A 61 -14.93 -15.83 5.81
N ASP A 62 -16.04 -15.70 6.56
CA ASP A 62 -16.07 -15.22 7.95
C ASP A 62 -15.35 -13.85 8.14
N VAL A 63 -15.35 -13.00 7.10
CA VAL A 63 -14.76 -11.66 7.13
C VAL A 63 -15.73 -10.63 7.72
N ILE A 64 -17.03 -10.87 7.50
CA ILE A 64 -18.11 -10.09 8.06
C ILE A 64 -19.14 -11.01 8.72
N ARG A 65 -19.89 -10.48 9.66
CA ARG A 65 -21.08 -11.11 10.23
C ARG A 65 -22.28 -10.18 10.11
N LYS A 66 -23.49 -10.75 10.04
CA LYS A 66 -24.72 -9.95 10.16
C LYS A 66 -24.89 -9.51 11.62
N ILE A 67 -25.33 -8.27 11.84
CA ILE A 67 -25.61 -7.78 13.19
C ILE A 67 -26.83 -8.50 13.79
N GLY A 68 -26.81 -8.76 15.10
CA GLY A 68 -27.93 -9.33 15.83
C GLY A 68 -29.04 -8.31 16.11
N HIS A 69 -30.26 -8.81 16.33
CA HIS A 69 -31.46 -7.98 16.60
C HIS A 69 -31.35 -7.09 17.85
N ASN A 70 -30.55 -7.50 18.84
CA ASN A 70 -30.39 -6.80 20.12
C ASN A 70 -29.13 -5.92 20.16
N GLU A 71 -28.39 -5.80 19.06
CA GLU A 71 -27.17 -4.99 19.03
C GLU A 71 -27.48 -3.52 18.73
N ILE A 72 -27.08 -2.63 19.63
CA ILE A 72 -27.26 -1.19 19.48
C ILE A 72 -26.39 -0.67 18.33
N LEU A 73 -27.01 0.08 17.41
CA LEU A 73 -26.35 0.65 16.24
C LEU A 73 -25.92 2.09 16.46
N GLU A 74 -24.63 2.27 16.71
CA GLU A 74 -24.03 3.57 16.97
C GLU A 74 -23.37 4.17 15.71
N ILE A 75 -22.72 3.32 14.90
CA ILE A 75 -21.96 3.71 13.70
C ILE A 75 -22.40 2.87 12.52
N THR A 76 -22.54 3.50 11.36
CA THR A 76 -22.84 2.83 10.08
C THR A 76 -22.07 3.49 8.94
N THR A 77 -21.33 2.68 8.19
CA THR A 77 -20.53 3.11 7.04
C THR A 77 -21.13 2.61 5.73
N PRO A 78 -21.54 3.47 4.79
CA PRO A 78 -22.14 3.02 3.55
C PRO A 78 -21.11 2.34 2.66
N VAL A 79 -21.56 1.31 1.95
CA VAL A 79 -20.73 0.60 0.97
C VAL A 79 -20.92 1.14 -0.44
N LEU A 80 -19.87 1.02 -1.25
CA LEU A 80 -19.90 1.27 -2.69
C LEU A 80 -19.10 0.20 -3.43
N ILE A 81 -19.36 0.07 -4.74
CA ILE A 81 -18.55 -0.74 -5.63
C ILE A 81 -17.51 0.15 -6.30
N THR A 82 -16.26 -0.25 -6.20
CA THR A 82 -15.16 0.32 -6.97
C THR A 82 -14.74 -0.66 -8.06
N TRP A 83 -14.20 -0.15 -9.16
CA TRP A 83 -13.75 -0.95 -10.29
C TRP A 83 -12.25 -0.79 -10.48
N HIS A 84 -11.56 -1.90 -10.69
CA HIS A 84 -10.13 -1.93 -10.98
C HIS A 84 -9.85 -3.08 -11.95
N ASP A 85 -9.26 -2.78 -13.10
CA ASP A 85 -8.94 -3.74 -14.17
C ASP A 85 -10.10 -4.69 -14.52
N GLY A 86 -11.30 -4.13 -14.69
CA GLY A 86 -12.52 -4.89 -15.01
C GLY A 86 -13.11 -5.67 -13.82
N ASN A 87 -12.44 -5.72 -12.67
CA ASN A 87 -12.92 -6.38 -11.46
C ASN A 87 -13.60 -5.39 -10.51
N SER A 88 -14.78 -5.75 -10.02
CA SER A 88 -15.49 -5.00 -8.98
C SER A 88 -14.98 -5.36 -7.58
N ARG A 89 -14.91 -4.39 -6.67
CA ARG A 89 -14.62 -4.61 -5.23
C ARG A 89 -15.61 -3.83 -4.37
N LEU A 90 -16.08 -4.47 -3.29
CA LEU A 90 -16.85 -3.80 -2.24
C LEU A 90 -15.94 -2.95 -1.35
N CYS A 91 -16.28 -1.69 -1.15
CA CYS A 91 -15.53 -0.77 -0.29
C CYS A 91 -16.48 -0.04 0.67
N GLY A 92 -16.16 -0.07 1.97
CA GLY A 92 -16.78 0.80 2.95
C GLY A 92 -16.22 2.23 2.83
N ASP A 93 -17.08 3.24 2.84
CA ASP A 93 -16.67 4.64 2.84
C ASP A 93 -16.23 5.11 4.24
N PHE A 94 -15.08 4.60 4.70
CA PHE A 94 -14.54 4.88 6.03
C PHE A 94 -13.94 6.27 6.20
N ARG A 95 -14.11 7.21 5.25
CA ARG A 95 -13.55 8.57 5.35
C ARG A 95 -14.02 9.30 6.62
N SER A 96 -15.31 9.23 6.93
CA SER A 96 -15.83 9.82 8.18
C SER A 96 -15.20 9.17 9.40
N LEU A 97 -15.14 7.84 9.44
CA LEU A 97 -14.53 7.11 10.55
C LEU A 97 -13.05 7.50 10.74
N ASN A 98 -12.28 7.50 9.65
CA ASN A 98 -10.86 7.83 9.65
C ASN A 98 -10.57 9.25 10.19
N ASN A 99 -11.47 10.21 9.98
CA ASN A 99 -11.32 11.56 10.53
C ASN A 99 -11.40 11.60 12.06
N TYR A 100 -12.14 10.66 12.67
CA TYR A 100 -12.33 10.57 14.11
C TYR A 100 -11.48 9.47 14.76
N THR A 101 -10.83 8.60 13.99
CA THR A 101 -9.89 7.61 14.53
C THR A 101 -8.61 8.30 15.01
N LYS A 102 -8.03 7.90 16.14
CA LYS A 102 -6.70 8.34 16.56
C LYS A 102 -5.64 7.83 15.59
N ALA A 103 -4.84 8.72 15.03
CA ALA A 103 -3.84 8.34 14.03
C ALA A 103 -2.71 7.49 14.65
N ASP A 104 -2.51 6.29 14.11
CA ASP A 104 -1.34 5.49 14.39
C ASP A 104 -0.18 5.96 13.50
N ARG A 105 0.89 6.44 14.13
CA ARG A 105 2.07 7.02 13.46
C ARG A 105 3.27 6.07 13.48
N TYR A 106 3.02 4.77 13.40
CA TYR A 106 4.10 3.79 13.24
C TYR A 106 4.92 4.09 11.98
N PRO A 107 6.26 4.10 12.05
CA PRO A 107 7.10 4.42 10.90
C PRO A 107 7.02 3.29 9.87
N ILE A 108 6.60 3.63 8.65
CA ILE A 108 6.69 2.72 7.50
C ILE A 108 8.03 2.99 6.80
N PRO A 109 8.84 1.96 6.49
CA PRO A 109 10.11 2.13 5.81
C PRO A 109 9.96 2.90 4.50
N ARG A 110 10.90 3.83 4.24
CA ARG A 110 10.99 4.45 2.91
C ARG A 110 11.52 3.42 1.92
N ILE A 111 10.80 3.26 0.81
CA ILE A 111 11.08 2.25 -0.21
C ILE A 111 12.55 2.30 -0.69
N PRO A 112 13.14 3.46 -1.07
CA PRO A 112 14.54 3.50 -1.48
C PRO A 112 15.51 2.97 -0.41
N ASN A 113 15.37 3.44 0.84
CA ASN A 113 16.23 3.00 1.94
C ASN A 113 16.11 1.50 2.23
N ALA A 114 14.91 0.94 2.05
CA ALA A 114 14.68 -0.47 2.21
C ALA A 114 15.37 -1.26 1.09
N LEU A 115 15.32 -0.75 -0.14
CA LEU A 115 15.91 -1.40 -1.31
C LEU A 115 17.43 -1.25 -1.40
N ASP A 116 18.06 -0.26 -0.75
CA ASP A 116 19.53 -0.13 -0.70
C ASP A 116 20.21 -1.37 -0.12
N LYS A 117 19.52 -2.10 0.76
CA LYS A 117 20.01 -3.35 1.34
C LYS A 117 20.09 -4.53 0.36
N LEU A 118 19.47 -4.41 -0.83
CA LEU A 118 19.52 -5.43 -1.88
C LEU A 118 20.86 -5.45 -2.63
N ALA A 119 21.79 -4.55 -2.31
CA ALA A 119 23.10 -4.52 -2.97
C ALA A 119 23.75 -5.91 -2.92
N LYS A 120 24.35 -6.32 -4.05
CA LYS A 120 25.01 -7.63 -4.24
C LYS A 120 24.06 -8.85 -4.29
N ALA A 121 22.75 -8.69 -4.11
CA ALA A 121 21.79 -9.79 -4.19
C ALA A 121 21.78 -10.49 -5.55
N LYS A 122 22.00 -11.81 -5.57
CA LYS A 122 21.90 -12.64 -6.79
C LYS A 122 20.55 -13.34 -6.91
N TYR A 123 19.90 -13.57 -5.77
CA TYR A 123 18.58 -14.19 -5.67
C TYR A 123 17.66 -13.27 -4.87
N ILE A 124 16.50 -12.98 -5.43
CA ILE A 124 15.48 -12.12 -4.84
C ILE A 124 14.17 -12.91 -4.84
N THR A 125 13.45 -12.86 -3.72
CA THR A 125 12.11 -13.42 -3.60
C THR A 125 11.17 -12.41 -3.02
N LYS A 126 10.04 -12.24 -3.67
CA LYS A 126 8.91 -11.48 -3.14
C LYS A 126 7.79 -12.44 -2.81
N MET A 127 7.37 -12.40 -1.56
CA MET A 127 6.19 -13.09 -1.07
C MET A 127 5.10 -12.05 -0.81
N ASP A 128 3.90 -12.34 -1.31
CA ASP A 128 2.71 -11.50 -1.20
C ASP A 128 1.75 -12.15 -0.19
N CYS A 129 1.38 -11.44 0.87
CA CYS A 129 0.42 -11.94 1.85
C CYS A 129 -0.99 -11.94 1.25
N MET A 130 -1.69 -13.07 1.28
CA MET A 130 -3.00 -13.21 0.64
C MET A 130 -4.05 -12.25 1.24
N LYS A 131 -4.59 -11.30 0.46
CA LYS A 131 -5.64 -10.38 0.93
C LYS A 131 -5.25 -9.70 2.26
N GLY A 132 -4.00 -9.22 2.35
CA GLY A 132 -3.27 -8.86 3.57
C GLY A 132 -4.09 -8.37 4.79
N PHE A 133 -4.95 -7.36 4.62
CA PHE A 133 -5.72 -6.83 5.76
C PHE A 133 -6.79 -7.79 6.31
N HIS A 134 -7.44 -8.59 5.46
CA HIS A 134 -8.52 -9.48 5.91
C HIS A 134 -8.02 -10.69 6.71
N GLN A 135 -6.72 -11.00 6.65
CA GLN A 135 -6.14 -12.02 7.52
C GLN A 135 -6.10 -11.58 8.99
N ASN A 136 -6.02 -10.26 9.22
CA ASN A 136 -5.90 -9.72 10.56
C ASN A 136 -7.27 -9.57 11.22
N GLY A 137 -7.44 -10.12 12.42
CA GLY A 137 -8.64 -9.93 13.23
C GLY A 137 -8.86 -8.47 13.62
N ALA A 138 -10.10 -8.10 13.92
CA ALA A 138 -10.42 -6.85 14.60
C ALA A 138 -10.85 -7.16 16.04
N LYS A 139 -10.42 -6.34 17.01
CA LYS A 139 -10.90 -6.48 18.40
C LYS A 139 -12.40 -6.17 18.49
N LEU A 140 -13.11 -6.83 19.40
CA LEU A 140 -14.57 -6.70 19.57
C LEU A 140 -15.06 -5.24 19.65
N ASN A 141 -14.34 -4.38 20.38
CA ASN A 141 -14.68 -2.95 20.48
C ASN A 141 -14.53 -2.21 19.14
N SER A 142 -13.55 -2.63 18.33
CA SER A 142 -13.29 -2.06 17.01
C SER A 142 -14.25 -2.59 15.96
N MET A 143 -14.70 -3.85 16.06
CA MET A 143 -15.71 -4.42 15.17
C MET A 143 -16.94 -3.51 15.07
N LYS A 144 -17.41 -2.98 16.21
CA LYS A 144 -18.55 -2.03 16.27
C LYS A 144 -18.34 -0.76 15.47
N LEU A 145 -17.09 -0.30 15.34
CA LEU A 145 -16.71 0.87 14.56
C LEU A 145 -16.64 0.55 13.06
N LEU A 146 -16.41 -0.71 12.73
CA LEU A 146 -16.25 -1.23 11.37
C LEU A 146 -17.57 -1.74 10.77
N ARG A 147 -18.71 -1.23 11.25
CA ARG A 147 -20.02 -1.63 10.72
C ARG A 147 -20.30 -0.98 9.38
N ILE A 148 -20.73 -1.79 8.42
CA ILE A 148 -21.09 -1.37 7.08
C ILE A 148 -22.59 -1.52 6.81
N ILE A 149 -23.14 -0.64 5.99
CA ILE A 149 -24.55 -0.63 5.60
C ILE A 149 -24.71 -0.62 4.09
N GLY A 150 -25.55 -1.53 3.60
CA GLY A 150 -25.98 -1.61 2.21
C GLY A 150 -27.48 -1.89 2.10
N HIS A 151 -27.98 -2.16 0.90
CA HIS A 151 -29.40 -2.46 0.69
C HIS A 151 -29.85 -3.79 1.31
N MET A 152 -28.92 -4.72 1.59
CA MET A 152 -29.19 -5.99 2.27
C MET A 152 -29.28 -5.86 3.80
N GLY A 153 -28.95 -4.69 4.35
CA GLY A 153 -28.90 -4.43 5.79
C GLY A 153 -27.49 -4.08 6.26
N ILE A 154 -27.24 -4.38 7.53
CA ILE A 154 -26.02 -3.97 8.24
C ILE A 154 -25.20 -5.19 8.60
N TYR A 155 -23.90 -5.09 8.37
CA TYR A 155 -22.92 -6.11 8.65
C TYR A 155 -21.77 -5.51 9.43
N GLU A 156 -21.06 -6.35 10.16
CA GLU A 156 -19.93 -5.98 10.99
C GLU A 156 -18.70 -6.76 10.54
N TYR A 157 -17.60 -6.06 10.30
CA TYR A 157 -16.33 -6.72 10.01
C TYR A 157 -15.74 -7.36 11.26
N THR A 158 -15.44 -8.65 11.19
CA THR A 158 -14.68 -9.42 12.18
C THR A 158 -13.17 -9.35 11.90
N ARG A 159 -12.81 -8.97 10.67
CA ARG A 159 -11.44 -8.77 10.18
C ARG A 159 -11.17 -7.31 9.87
N THR A 160 -9.92 -6.94 9.69
CA THR A 160 -9.57 -5.57 9.29
C THR A 160 -10.00 -5.33 7.83
N PRO A 161 -10.89 -4.36 7.55
CA PRO A 161 -11.27 -4.04 6.19
C PRO A 161 -10.28 -3.08 5.52
N PHE A 162 -10.28 -3.10 4.19
CA PHE A 162 -9.60 -2.06 3.41
C PHE A 162 -10.21 -0.68 3.68
N GLY A 163 -9.38 0.36 3.59
CA GLY A 163 -9.80 1.75 3.73
C GLY A 163 -9.71 2.32 5.15
N ILE A 164 -9.35 1.50 6.14
CA ILE A 164 -9.06 1.98 7.50
C ILE A 164 -7.66 2.58 7.55
N LYS A 165 -7.55 3.81 8.04
CA LYS A 165 -6.30 4.58 7.98
C LYS A 165 -5.14 3.95 8.76
N ASN A 166 -5.42 3.26 9.87
CA ASN A 166 -4.40 2.67 10.73
C ASN A 166 -4.02 1.24 10.30
N ALA A 167 -4.76 0.62 9.37
CA ALA A 167 -4.50 -0.76 8.97
C ALA A 167 -3.08 -0.97 8.40
N PRO A 168 -2.53 -0.09 7.54
CA PRO A 168 -1.14 -0.23 7.07
C PRO A 168 -0.10 -0.15 8.19
N ALA A 169 -0.25 0.81 9.11
CA ALA A 169 0.66 1.00 10.24
C ALA A 169 0.65 -0.20 11.20
N HIS A 170 -0.55 -0.72 11.49
CA HIS A 170 -0.73 -1.90 12.31
C HIS A 170 -0.09 -3.14 11.66
N LEU A 171 -0.31 -3.35 10.37
CA LEU A 171 0.24 -4.49 9.64
C LEU A 171 1.77 -4.40 9.54
N GLN A 172 2.33 -3.22 9.26
CA GLN A 172 3.79 -3.04 9.28
C GLN A 172 4.37 -3.37 10.65
N ARG A 173 3.80 -2.84 11.75
CA ARG A 173 4.26 -3.14 13.11
C ARG A 173 4.23 -4.63 13.41
N MET A 174 3.15 -5.30 13.01
CA MET A 174 3.01 -6.74 13.17
C MET A 174 4.14 -7.49 12.45
N MET A 175 4.37 -7.19 11.17
CA MET A 175 5.41 -7.84 10.40
C MET A 175 6.82 -7.54 10.93
N ASP A 176 7.09 -6.29 11.34
CA ASP A 176 8.36 -5.93 11.97
C ASP A 176 8.60 -6.69 13.27
N THR A 177 7.54 -6.98 14.03
CA THR A 177 7.61 -7.78 15.26
C THR A 177 7.90 -9.26 14.95
N ILE A 178 7.26 -9.82 13.94
CA ILE A 178 7.42 -11.23 13.55
C ILE A 178 8.81 -11.49 12.96
N PHE A 179 9.27 -10.58 12.09
CA PHE A 179 10.49 -10.72 11.30
C PHE A 179 11.65 -9.86 11.79
N GLN A 180 11.61 -9.42 13.05
CA GLN A 180 12.60 -8.50 13.61
C GLN A 180 14.04 -9.01 13.42
N GLU A 181 14.28 -10.29 13.71
CA GLU A 181 15.60 -10.91 13.59
C GLU A 181 16.10 -10.90 12.14
N GLU A 182 15.25 -11.30 11.19
CA GLU A 182 15.59 -11.37 9.77
C GLU A 182 15.88 -9.99 9.18
N ILE A 183 15.12 -8.97 9.62
CA ILE A 183 15.34 -7.56 9.21
C ILE A 183 16.67 -7.03 9.77
N LEU A 184 17.03 -7.41 11.00
CA LEU A 184 18.28 -7.03 11.66
C LEU A 184 19.50 -7.74 11.07
N GLU A 185 19.35 -9.02 10.70
CA GLU A 185 20.37 -9.79 9.97
C GLU A 185 20.61 -9.25 8.55
N GLY A 186 19.67 -8.45 8.03
CA GLY A 186 19.90 -7.61 6.86
C GLY A 186 19.67 -8.29 5.51
N TRP A 187 19.04 -9.47 5.48
CA TRP A 187 18.66 -10.20 4.25
C TRP A 187 17.15 -10.14 3.94
N MET A 188 16.38 -9.42 4.75
CA MET A 188 14.94 -9.23 4.58
C MET A 188 14.53 -7.76 4.64
N VAL A 189 13.58 -7.41 3.77
CA VAL A 189 12.80 -6.18 3.82
C VAL A 189 11.32 -6.53 3.89
N VAL A 190 10.61 -5.88 4.80
CA VAL A 190 9.17 -5.96 4.93
C VAL A 190 8.56 -4.60 4.60
N TYR A 191 7.54 -4.60 3.75
CA TYR A 191 6.75 -3.41 3.46
C TYR A 191 5.27 -3.77 3.45
N ILE A 192 4.57 -3.45 4.54
CA ILE A 192 3.14 -3.73 4.76
C ILE A 192 2.83 -5.24 4.59
N ASP A 193 2.43 -5.66 3.39
CA ASP A 193 2.07 -7.03 3.01
C ASP A 193 3.11 -7.72 2.13
N ASP A 194 4.10 -6.98 1.64
CA ASP A 194 5.22 -7.49 0.85
C ASP A 194 6.38 -7.93 1.77
N ILE A 195 6.80 -9.19 1.63
CA ILE A 195 8.03 -9.71 2.23
C ILE A 195 9.05 -9.93 1.10
N ILE A 196 10.18 -9.24 1.17
CA ILE A 196 11.25 -9.30 0.19
C ILE A 196 12.47 -9.94 0.85
N ILE A 197 12.90 -11.07 0.31
CA ILE A 197 14.06 -11.87 0.76
C ILE A 197 15.13 -11.76 -0.30
N TYR A 198 16.39 -11.65 0.10
CA TYR A 198 17.50 -11.62 -0.84
C TYR A 198 18.77 -12.27 -0.28
N SER A 199 19.58 -12.82 -1.17
CA SER A 199 20.84 -13.46 -0.83
C SER A 199 21.84 -13.44 -1.99
N GLU A 200 23.10 -13.74 -1.68
CA GLU A 200 24.18 -13.91 -2.68
C GLU A 200 24.32 -15.35 -3.18
N THR A 201 23.92 -16.34 -2.37
CA THR A 201 23.99 -17.77 -2.68
C THR A 201 22.60 -18.38 -2.71
N TRP A 202 22.42 -19.45 -3.50
CA TRP A 202 21.13 -20.14 -3.60
C TRP A 202 20.82 -20.91 -2.32
N GLU A 203 21.85 -21.46 -1.69
CA GLU A 203 21.78 -22.25 -0.46
C GLU A 203 21.21 -21.40 0.69
N ASP A 204 21.75 -20.20 0.90
CA ASP A 204 21.23 -19.25 1.88
C ASP A 204 19.80 -18.84 1.52
N HIS A 205 19.52 -18.62 0.23
CA HIS A 205 18.20 -18.19 -0.24
C HIS A 205 17.10 -19.16 0.15
N VAL A 206 17.36 -20.46 -0.05
CA VAL A 206 16.41 -21.53 0.28
C VAL A 206 16.22 -21.63 1.79
N GLN A 207 17.29 -21.47 2.58
CA GLN A 207 17.20 -21.46 4.04
C GLN A 207 16.40 -20.26 4.56
N TYR A 208 16.62 -19.08 4.00
CA TYR A 208 15.88 -17.86 4.34
C TYR A 208 14.38 -18.03 4.06
N ILE A 209 14.02 -18.54 2.88
CA ILE A 209 12.62 -18.85 2.53
C ILE A 209 12.01 -19.82 3.54
N ASP A 210 12.72 -20.89 3.92
CA ASP A 210 12.23 -21.86 4.90
C ASP A 210 12.00 -21.22 6.27
N ARG A 211 12.93 -20.36 6.72
CA ARG A 211 12.82 -19.60 7.98
C ARG A 211 11.59 -18.69 7.98
N VAL A 212 11.35 -17.94 6.89
CA VAL A 212 10.14 -17.10 6.77
C VAL A 212 8.87 -17.94 6.90
N LEU A 213 8.75 -19.01 6.11
CA LEU A 213 7.56 -19.85 6.08
C LEU A 213 7.33 -20.56 7.43
N SER A 214 8.40 -20.89 8.15
CA SER A 214 8.34 -21.48 9.49
C SER A 214 7.74 -20.51 10.52
N LYS A 215 7.99 -19.20 10.40
CA LYS A 215 7.40 -18.15 11.26
C LYS A 215 5.95 -17.84 10.90
N CYS A 216 5.58 -17.90 9.62
CA CYS A 216 4.20 -17.66 9.18
C CYS A 216 3.20 -18.71 9.69
N THR A 217 3.60 -19.97 9.72
CA THR A 217 2.74 -21.10 10.07
C THR A 217 2.08 -21.01 11.46
N PRO A 218 2.82 -20.79 12.58
CA PRO A 218 2.23 -20.79 13.92
C PRO A 218 1.25 -19.64 14.17
N ILE A 219 1.45 -18.50 13.50
CA ILE A 219 0.57 -17.33 13.59
C ILE A 219 -0.57 -17.37 12.56
N ASP A 220 -0.61 -18.39 11.70
CA ASP A 220 -1.59 -18.54 10.60
C ASP A 220 -1.56 -17.38 9.58
N LEU A 221 -0.38 -16.79 9.36
CA LEU A 221 -0.16 -15.82 8.27
C LEU A 221 -0.03 -16.60 6.95
N LYS A 222 -0.89 -16.31 5.96
CA LYS A 222 -0.89 -17.01 4.67
C LYS A 222 -0.28 -16.18 3.55
N ILE A 223 0.51 -16.88 2.75
CA ILE A 223 1.17 -16.34 1.58
C ILE A 223 0.43 -16.80 0.31
N SER A 224 0.20 -15.86 -0.61
CA SER A 224 -0.41 -16.10 -1.92
C SER A 224 0.62 -16.68 -2.89
N LEU A 225 0.67 -18.02 -3.00
CA LEU A 225 1.66 -18.69 -3.86
C LEU A 225 1.62 -18.18 -5.32
N LYS A 226 0.42 -17.86 -5.83
CA LYS A 226 0.21 -17.34 -7.20
C LYS A 226 0.85 -15.98 -7.43
N ASN A 227 0.91 -15.12 -6.40
CA ASN A 227 1.43 -13.76 -6.50
C ASN A 227 2.91 -13.67 -6.09
N CYS A 228 3.52 -14.77 -5.64
CA CYS A 228 4.91 -14.80 -5.24
C CYS A 228 5.85 -14.93 -6.44
N ASN A 229 7.04 -14.35 -6.31
CA ASN A 229 8.14 -14.53 -7.25
C ASN A 229 9.33 -15.09 -6.49
N PHE A 230 9.76 -16.31 -6.83
CA PHE A 230 10.84 -17.00 -6.12
C PHE A 230 12.15 -16.99 -6.92
N GLY A 231 13.27 -16.78 -6.23
CA GLY A 231 14.63 -16.93 -6.74
C GLY A 231 14.98 -16.13 -7.99
N GLN A 232 14.36 -14.96 -8.19
CA GLN A 232 14.57 -14.14 -9.38
C GLN A 232 15.88 -13.33 -9.28
N LYS A 233 16.55 -13.08 -10.41
CA LYS A 233 17.70 -12.16 -10.46
C LYS A 233 17.27 -10.69 -10.46
N GLU A 234 16.07 -10.43 -10.99
CA GLU A 234 15.45 -9.11 -11.07
C GLU A 234 13.97 -9.24 -10.75
N LEU A 235 13.40 -8.25 -10.08
CA LEU A 235 12.02 -8.27 -9.64
C LEU A 235 11.37 -6.88 -9.78
N LEU A 236 10.11 -6.83 -10.20
CA LEU A 236 9.28 -5.65 -10.03
C LEU A 236 8.70 -5.63 -8.61
N SER A 237 9.12 -4.68 -7.78
CA SER A 237 8.59 -4.50 -6.43
C SER A 237 8.54 -3.03 -6.03
N LEU A 238 7.53 -2.66 -5.24
CA LEU A 238 7.40 -1.30 -4.69
C LEU A 238 7.47 -0.18 -5.76
N GLY A 239 7.08 -0.47 -7.00
CA GLY A 239 7.13 0.48 -8.12
C GLY A 239 8.50 0.65 -8.79
N HIS A 240 9.45 -0.22 -8.47
CA HIS A 240 10.78 -0.25 -9.06
C HIS A 240 11.06 -1.63 -9.66
N LYS A 241 11.88 -1.66 -10.71
CA LYS A 241 12.57 -2.87 -11.14
C LYS A 241 13.87 -2.95 -10.35
N VAL A 242 14.01 -3.97 -9.53
CA VAL A 242 15.11 -4.13 -8.59
C VAL A 242 15.94 -5.34 -8.97
N SER A 243 17.25 -5.17 -8.98
CA SER A 243 18.26 -6.22 -9.12
C SER A 243 19.31 -5.99 -8.03
N GLY A 244 20.18 -6.97 -7.75
CA GLY A 244 21.28 -6.74 -6.81
C GLY A 244 22.32 -5.71 -7.25
N LEU A 245 22.22 -5.19 -8.48
CA LEU A 245 23.14 -4.20 -9.02
C LEU A 245 22.50 -2.82 -9.14
N SER A 246 21.21 -2.76 -9.48
CA SER A 246 20.54 -1.51 -9.83
C SER A 246 19.07 -1.47 -9.44
N LEU A 247 18.62 -0.24 -9.17
CA LEU A 247 17.24 0.18 -9.03
C LEU A 247 16.82 0.95 -10.30
N ALA A 248 15.73 0.53 -10.93
CA ALA A 248 15.10 1.23 -12.05
C ALA A 248 13.64 1.57 -11.76
N ILE A 249 13.09 2.54 -12.48
CA ILE A 249 11.65 2.82 -12.44
C ILE A 249 10.88 1.70 -13.15
N ASP A 250 9.72 1.31 -12.61
CA ASP A 250 8.77 0.48 -13.34
C ASP A 250 8.20 1.25 -14.55
N GLN A 251 8.61 0.83 -15.75
CA GLN A 251 8.22 1.46 -17.02
C GLN A 251 6.71 1.41 -17.29
N ASN A 252 5.98 0.46 -16.69
CA ASN A 252 4.51 0.42 -16.82
C ASN A 252 3.86 1.59 -16.09
N LYS A 253 4.40 1.99 -14.92
CA LYS A 253 3.93 3.18 -14.19
C LYS A 253 4.27 4.46 -14.94
N VAL A 254 5.42 4.51 -15.60
CA VAL A 254 5.81 5.64 -16.45
C VAL A 254 4.86 5.76 -17.65
N ALA A 255 4.58 4.65 -18.35
CA ALA A 255 3.65 4.62 -19.48
C ALA A 255 2.25 5.13 -19.12
N ALA A 256 1.73 4.77 -17.94
CA ALA A 256 0.45 5.27 -17.45
C ALA A 256 0.44 6.79 -17.22
N VAL A 257 1.58 7.39 -16.87
CA VAL A 257 1.72 8.84 -16.72
C VAL A 257 1.91 9.52 -18.09
N LEU A 258 2.60 8.89 -19.03
CA LEU A 258 2.79 9.41 -20.38
C LEU A 258 1.48 9.63 -21.13
N GLN A 259 0.48 8.78 -20.87
CA GLN A 259 -0.83 8.86 -21.49
C GLN A 259 -1.76 9.90 -20.84
N LYS A 260 -1.38 10.49 -19.69
CA LYS A 260 -2.24 11.48 -19.03
C LYS A 260 -2.14 12.84 -19.71
N PRO A 261 -3.29 13.50 -19.95
CA PRO A 261 -3.29 14.88 -20.44
C PRO A 261 -2.68 15.81 -19.38
N VAL A 262 -2.28 17.01 -19.83
CA VAL A 262 -1.80 18.06 -18.92
C VAL A 262 -2.85 18.31 -17.82
N PRO A 263 -2.44 18.36 -16.53
CA PRO A 263 -3.35 18.61 -15.42
C PRO A 263 -4.18 19.88 -15.62
N LYS A 264 -5.48 19.78 -15.33
CA LYS A 264 -6.44 20.89 -15.51
C LYS A 264 -6.78 21.64 -14.23
N ASN A 265 -6.27 21.16 -13.09
CA ASN A 265 -6.49 21.77 -11.79
C ASN A 265 -5.33 21.47 -10.84
N ILE A 266 -5.29 22.21 -9.72
CA ILE A 266 -4.26 22.07 -8.68
C ILE A 266 -4.16 20.64 -8.16
N LYS A 267 -5.28 19.95 -7.97
CA LYS A 267 -5.30 18.58 -7.42
C LYS A 267 -4.63 17.57 -8.36
N GLU A 268 -4.92 17.67 -9.65
CA GLU A 268 -4.27 16.84 -10.68
C GLU A 268 -2.77 17.17 -10.78
N MET A 269 -2.40 18.46 -10.71
CA MET A 269 -1.00 18.88 -10.75
C MET A 269 -0.22 18.37 -9.53
N GLN A 270 -0.79 18.49 -8.32
CA GLN A 270 -0.20 17.94 -7.09
C GLN A 270 -0.04 16.43 -7.15
N SER A 271 -1.01 15.71 -7.73
CA SER A 271 -0.92 14.26 -7.94
C SER A 271 0.24 13.89 -8.88
N PHE A 272 0.40 14.62 -9.98
CA PHE A 272 1.51 14.45 -10.91
C PHE A 272 2.87 14.76 -10.25
N LEU A 273 2.99 15.89 -9.56
CA LEU A 273 4.21 16.29 -8.86
C LEU A 273 4.57 15.31 -7.75
N GLY A 274 3.57 14.75 -7.04
CA GLY A 274 3.77 13.69 -6.06
C GLY A 274 4.39 12.43 -6.69
N PHE A 275 3.88 12.01 -7.86
CA PHE A 275 4.47 10.89 -8.60
C PHE A 275 5.91 11.20 -9.07
N ALA A 276 6.15 12.36 -9.67
CA ALA A 276 7.48 12.75 -10.11
C ALA A 276 8.46 12.82 -8.94
N SER A 277 8.01 13.35 -7.79
CA SER A 277 8.82 13.41 -6.56
C SER A 277 9.11 12.03 -5.98
N TYR A 278 8.24 11.05 -6.15
CA TYR A 278 8.51 9.66 -5.76
C TYR A 278 9.69 9.08 -6.54
N GLN A 279 9.86 9.50 -7.80
CA GLN A 279 10.96 9.07 -8.68
C GLN A 279 12.17 10.00 -8.67
N ARG A 280 12.26 10.95 -7.71
CA ARG A 280 13.24 12.05 -7.74
C ARG A 280 14.70 11.60 -7.86
N ASN A 281 15.05 10.45 -7.30
CA ASN A 281 16.44 9.97 -7.30
C ASN A 281 16.93 9.66 -8.72
N HIS A 282 16.01 9.37 -9.65
CA HIS A 282 16.34 9.05 -11.04
C HIS A 282 16.40 10.28 -11.96
N ILE A 283 15.95 11.45 -11.49
CA ILE A 283 15.84 12.67 -12.29
C ILE A 283 16.76 13.74 -11.73
N LYS A 284 17.82 14.05 -12.48
CA LYS A 284 18.76 15.12 -12.12
C LYS A 284 18.04 16.46 -12.03
N ASN A 285 18.32 17.21 -10.97
CA ASN A 285 17.80 18.56 -10.77
C ASN A 285 16.26 18.68 -10.81
N LEU A 286 15.52 17.63 -10.43
CA LEU A 286 14.05 17.64 -10.45
C LEU A 286 13.46 18.85 -9.70
N SER A 287 14.05 19.25 -8.57
CA SER A 287 13.60 20.42 -7.79
C SER A 287 13.64 21.72 -8.60
N HIS A 288 14.65 21.90 -9.46
CA HIS A 288 14.75 23.05 -10.36
C HIS A 288 13.66 22.98 -11.44
N ILE A 289 13.51 21.82 -12.08
CA ILE A 289 12.54 21.59 -13.16
C ILE A 289 11.11 21.84 -12.65
N THR A 290 10.76 21.32 -11.48
CA THR A 290 9.40 21.37 -10.92
C THR A 290 9.03 22.68 -10.22
N SER A 291 9.98 23.61 -10.05
CA SER A 291 9.81 24.83 -9.26
C SER A 291 8.61 25.68 -9.71
N SER A 292 8.44 25.90 -11.00
CA SER A 292 7.33 26.68 -11.57
C SER A 292 5.97 26.01 -11.37
N LEU A 293 5.94 24.67 -11.39
CA LEU A 293 4.71 23.88 -11.16
C LEU A 293 4.35 23.82 -9.68
N TYR A 294 5.32 23.81 -8.76
CA TYR A 294 5.05 23.96 -7.33
C TYR A 294 4.50 25.34 -7.00
N LYS A 295 5.04 26.42 -7.61
CA LYS A 295 4.49 27.77 -7.47
C LYS A 295 3.01 27.82 -7.93
N LEU A 296 2.67 27.15 -9.04
CA LEU A 296 1.29 27.01 -9.53
C LEU A 296 0.33 26.34 -8.54
N CYS A 297 0.84 25.50 -7.63
CA CYS A 297 0.02 24.82 -6.63
C CYS A 297 -0.23 25.64 -5.36
N SER A 298 0.25 26.90 -5.31
CA SER A 298 0.11 27.79 -4.17
C SER A 298 -1.29 28.42 -4.12
N LYS A 299 -1.78 28.73 -2.91
CA LYS A 299 -3.14 29.27 -2.71
C LYS A 299 -3.38 30.60 -3.42
N ASP A 300 -2.33 31.41 -3.53
CA ASP A 300 -2.40 32.80 -4.04
C ASP A 300 -2.11 32.89 -5.55
N VAL A 301 -1.98 31.76 -6.24
CA VAL A 301 -1.64 31.70 -7.67
C VAL A 301 -2.83 31.15 -8.45
N VAL A 302 -3.24 31.88 -9.49
CA VAL A 302 -4.28 31.42 -10.41
C VAL A 302 -3.78 30.22 -11.20
N PHE A 303 -4.59 29.15 -11.23
CA PHE A 303 -4.27 27.98 -12.03
C PHE A 303 -4.45 28.28 -13.52
N GLU A 304 -3.33 28.49 -14.22
CA GLU A 304 -3.29 28.68 -15.66
C GLU A 304 -2.22 27.78 -16.30
N THR A 305 -2.58 27.17 -17.42
CA THR A 305 -1.67 26.32 -18.20
C THR A 305 -1.00 27.17 -19.26
N THR A 306 0.14 27.77 -18.92
CA THR A 306 0.98 28.51 -19.87
C THR A 306 1.82 27.55 -20.73
N LYS A 307 2.36 28.06 -21.84
CA LYS A 307 3.31 27.30 -22.67
C LYS A 307 4.51 26.83 -21.85
N GLU A 308 5.12 27.71 -21.06
CA GLU A 308 6.25 27.39 -20.18
C GLU A 308 5.93 26.22 -19.22
N ARG A 309 4.76 26.24 -18.58
CA ARG A 309 4.35 25.17 -17.66
C ARG A 309 4.06 23.86 -18.38
N SER A 310 3.56 23.94 -19.61
CA SER A 310 3.33 22.78 -20.48
C SER A 310 4.66 22.16 -20.92
N ASP A 311 5.64 23.00 -21.28
CA ASP A 311 6.99 22.57 -21.63
C ASP A 311 7.70 21.92 -20.44
N VAL A 312 7.53 22.46 -19.22
CA VAL A 312 8.03 21.83 -17.99
C VAL A 312 7.37 20.49 -17.72
N TYR A 313 6.05 20.38 -17.91
CA TYR A 313 5.32 19.12 -17.75
C TYR A 313 5.82 18.05 -18.72
N GLU A 314 5.96 18.37 -20.01
CA GLU A 314 6.49 17.46 -21.02
C GLU A 314 7.97 17.12 -20.77
N ARG A 315 8.76 18.08 -20.28
CA ARG A 315 10.14 17.81 -19.84
C ARG A 315 10.18 16.76 -18.73
N ILE A 316 9.35 16.87 -17.70
CA ILE A 316 9.32 15.88 -16.61
C ILE A 316 8.91 14.49 -17.15
N LYS A 317 7.96 14.42 -18.09
CA LYS A 317 7.58 13.17 -18.76
C LYS A 317 8.75 12.56 -19.55
N TYR A 318 9.50 13.39 -20.27
CA TYR A 318 10.71 12.96 -20.96
C TYR A 318 11.77 12.42 -19.99
N GLU A 319 12.06 13.14 -18.90
CA GLU A 319 13.03 12.70 -17.88
C GLU A 319 12.59 11.40 -17.18
N LEU A 320 11.30 11.21 -16.92
CA LEU A 320 10.75 9.96 -16.36
C LEU A 320 10.94 8.76 -17.32
N THR A 321 10.90 9.02 -18.63
CA THR A 321 11.08 7.97 -19.66
C THR A 321 12.54 7.61 -19.84
N ASN A 322 13.43 8.61 -19.75
CA ASN A 322 14.88 8.45 -19.90
C ASN A 322 15.59 8.35 -18.54
N ALA A 323 14.83 8.05 -17.49
CA ALA A 323 15.31 7.96 -16.11
C ALA A 323 16.49 7.00 -16.01
N LEU A 324 17.58 7.47 -15.41
CA LEU A 324 18.79 6.68 -15.25
C LEU A 324 18.58 5.55 -14.23
N PHE A 325 19.25 4.43 -14.47
CA PHE A 325 19.41 3.38 -13.47
C PHE A 325 20.27 3.90 -12.32
N LEU A 326 19.86 3.63 -11.09
CA LEU A 326 20.67 3.91 -9.92
C LEU A 326 21.40 2.64 -9.54
N MET A 327 22.72 2.70 -9.45
CA MET A 327 23.51 1.63 -8.87
C MET A 327 23.26 1.59 -7.35
N LEU A 328 23.12 0.39 -6.80
CA LEU A 328 23.01 0.23 -5.35
C LEU A 328 24.36 0.56 -4.69
N LEU A 329 24.30 1.07 -3.45
CA LEU A 329 25.49 1.52 -2.73
C LEU A 329 26.38 0.33 -2.38
N ASP A 330 27.66 0.40 -2.77
CA ASP A 330 28.69 -0.50 -2.28
C ASP A 330 29.56 0.24 -1.26
N PHE A 331 29.36 -0.07 0.02
CA PHE A 331 30.07 0.58 1.12
C PHE A 331 31.57 0.24 1.18
N GLU A 332 32.03 -0.71 0.36
CA GLU A 332 33.45 -1.04 0.21
C GLU A 332 34.17 -0.08 -0.76
N LEU A 333 33.43 0.73 -1.53
CA LEU A 333 33.97 1.69 -2.50
C LEU A 333 34.02 3.11 -1.92
N LEU A 334 34.90 3.94 -2.50
CA LEU A 334 34.95 5.36 -2.19
C LEU A 334 33.74 6.08 -2.81
N PHE A 335 33.06 6.91 -2.02
CA PHE A 335 31.98 7.77 -2.50
C PHE A 335 32.53 9.14 -2.89
N GLU A 336 32.16 9.61 -4.08
CA GLU A 336 32.42 10.97 -4.55
C GLU A 336 31.10 11.74 -4.62
N LEU A 337 31.05 12.90 -3.97
CA LEU A 337 29.87 13.77 -3.97
C LEU A 337 30.15 15.03 -4.79
N TYR A 338 29.47 15.16 -5.93
CA TYR A 338 29.51 16.34 -6.77
C TYR A 338 28.35 17.27 -6.43
N ILE A 339 28.66 18.47 -5.95
CA ILE A 339 27.67 19.49 -5.56
C ILE A 339 27.78 20.68 -6.50
N ASP A 340 26.65 21.12 -7.03
CA ASP A 340 26.50 22.36 -7.78
C ASP A 340 25.27 23.12 -7.25
N ALA A 341 25.42 24.42 -7.04
CA ALA A 341 24.38 25.28 -6.50
C ALA A 341 24.35 26.60 -7.29
N ALA A 342 23.27 26.83 -8.02
CA ALA A 342 23.00 28.10 -8.66
C ALA A 342 22.08 28.93 -7.75
N CYS A 343 22.47 30.18 -7.46
CA CYS A 343 21.63 31.10 -6.70
C CYS A 343 20.43 31.50 -7.55
N ILE A 344 19.22 31.12 -7.12
CA ILE A 344 17.98 31.56 -7.75
C ILE A 344 17.48 32.75 -6.94
N GLN A 345 17.61 33.97 -7.47
CA GLN A 345 16.96 35.15 -6.90
C GLN A 345 15.43 34.94 -6.97
N GLY A 346 14.76 34.98 -5.81
CA GLY A 346 13.28 34.98 -5.72
C GLY A 346 12.62 33.65 -5.34
N LEU A 347 13.14 32.99 -4.30
CA LEU A 347 12.34 32.10 -3.46
C LEU A 347 11.61 32.90 -2.37
#